data_AF-A0A060BY71-F1
#
_entry.id   AF-A0A060BY71-F1
#
_cell.length_a   1.000
_cell.length_b   1.000
_cell.length_c   1.000
_cell.angle_alpha   90.00
_cell.angle_beta   90.00
_cell.angle_gamma   90.00
#
_symmetry.space_group_name_H-M   'P 1'
#
loop_
_entity.id
_entity.type
_entity.pdbx_description
1 polymer ?
#
loop_
_entity_poly.entity_id
_entity_poly.type
_entity_poly.pdbx_seq_one_letter_code
_entity_poly.pdbx_strand_id
1 'polypeptide(L)' 'GGQPVMKVCLIAEGSYPYVVGGVSSWVHGIIKAFPEIEFSLATIVADRRSRGKFLYELPEKPGVRHRGISAG' A
#
# COMPACT_ATOMS: atom_id res chain seq x y z
N GLY A 1 18.75 -17.08 15.89
CA GLY A 1 18.86 -15.63 15.60
C GLY A 1 18.18 -15.36 14.28
N GLY A 2 17.11 -14.56 14.27
CA GLY A 2 16.44 -14.16 13.03
C GLY A 2 17.15 -12.97 12.41
N GLN A 3 17.43 -13.04 11.10
CA GLN A 3 17.91 -11.89 10.33
C GLN A 3 16.90 -10.73 10.43
N PRO A 4 17.34 -9.46 10.55
CA PRO A 4 16.44 -8.32 10.52
C PRO A 4 15.72 -8.25 9.18
N VAL A 5 14.38 -8.20 9.19
CA VAL A 5 13.57 -8.00 7.99
C VAL A 5 13.48 -6.50 7.68
N MET A 6 13.80 -6.11 6.44
CA MET A 6 13.66 -4.73 5.99
C MET A 6 12.18 -4.31 5.96
N LYS A 7 11.87 -3.13 6.50
CA LYS A 7 10.52 -2.57 6.55
C LYS A 7 10.49 -1.22 5.84
N VAL A 8 9.51 -1.04 4.95
CA VAL A 8 9.31 0.20 4.20
C VAL A 8 7.88 0.69 4.41
N CYS A 9 7.73 1.98 4.72
CA CYS A 9 6.42 2.62 4.80
C CYS A 9 6.22 3.52 3.58
N LEU A 10 5.12 3.31 2.86
CA LEU A 10 4.69 4.14 1.74
C LEU A 10 3.49 4.97 2.19
N ILE A 11 3.54 6.28 1.94
CA ILE A 11 2.43 7.19 2.19
C ILE A 11 1.84 7.57 0.83
N ALA A 12 0.55 7.28 0.64
CA ALA A 12 -0.14 7.48 -0.62
C ALA A 12 -1.41 8.31 -0.40
N GLU A 13 -1.35 9.60 -0.74
CA GLU A 13 -2.52 10.47 -0.78
C GLU A 13 -3.18 10.41 -2.15
N GLY A 14 -4.49 10.23 -2.20
CA GLY A 14 -5.28 10.30 -3.44
C GLY A 14 -4.84 9.32 -4.56
N SER A 15 -4.13 8.25 -4.22
CA SER A 15 -3.51 7.34 -5.20
C SER A 15 -3.69 5.87 -4.82
N TYR A 16 -2.62 5.10 -4.66
CA TYR A 16 -2.67 3.66 -4.42
C TYR A 16 -3.31 3.31 -3.05
N PRO A 17 -4.16 2.28 -2.94
CA PRO A 17 -4.64 1.36 -3.97
C PRO A 17 -6.05 1.74 -4.51
N TYR A 18 -6.44 3.02 -4.43
CA TYR A 18 -7.81 3.47 -4.72
C TYR A 18 -8.01 4.13 -6.09
N VAL A 19 -6.92 4.56 -6.74
CA VAL A 19 -6.97 5.25 -8.04
C VAL A 19 -6.11 4.50 -9.04
N VAL A 20 -6.60 4.32 -10.26
CA VAL A 20 -5.81 3.79 -11.38
C VAL A 20 -4.98 4.91 -11.99
N GLY A 21 -3.69 4.66 -12.22
CA GLY A 21 -2.80 5.64 -12.84
C GLY A 21 -1.33 5.22 -12.74
N GLY A 22 -0.44 6.07 -13.26
CA GLY A 22 1.00 5.80 -13.30
C GLY A 22 1.61 5.58 -11.91
N VAL A 23 1.30 6.45 -10.95
CA VAL A 23 1.80 6.34 -9.57
C VAL A 23 1.34 5.04 -8.92
N SER A 24 0.06 4.71 -9.02
CA SER A 24 -0.48 3.48 -8.43
C SER A 24 0.09 2.22 -9.05
N SER A 25 0.28 2.23 -10.38
CA SER A 25 0.89 1.11 -11.10
C SER A 25 2.36 0.92 -10.71
N TRP A 26 3.09 2.02 -10.52
CA TRP A 26 4.48 1.99 -10.06
C TRP A 26 4.60 1.47 -8.62
N VAL A 27 3.77 1.98 -7.69
CA VAL A 27 3.72 1.49 -6.31
C VAL A 27 3.41 -0.01 -6.28
N HIS A 28 2.39 -0.44 -7.02
CA HIS A 28 2.03 -1.85 -7.11
C HIS A 28 3.18 -2.71 -7.66
N GLY A 29 3.86 -2.23 -8.71
CA GLY A 29 5.01 -2.88 -9.30
C GLY A 29 6.17 -3.06 -8.31
N ILE A 30 6.53 -2.01 -7.57
CA ILE A 30 7.59 -2.08 -6.55
C ILE A 30 7.25 -3.09 -5.47
N ILE A 31 6.02 -3.05 -4.92
CA ILE A 31 5.61 -3.98 -3.87
C ILE A 31 5.72 -5.43 -4.36
N LYS A 32 5.35 -5.71 -5.63
CA LYS A 32 5.45 -7.06 -6.21
C LYS A 32 6.87 -7.48 -6.58
N ALA A 33 7.74 -6.52 -6.90
CA ALA A 33 9.12 -6.79 -7.29
C ALA A 33 10.01 -7.18 -6.10
N PHE A 34 9.64 -6.79 -4.87
CA PHE A 34 10.41 -7.05 -3.65
C PHE A 34 9.59 -7.83 -2.60
N PRO A 35 9.26 -9.10 -2.86
CA PRO A 35 8.46 -9.94 -1.97
C PRO A 35 9.19 -10.35 -0.67
N GLU A 36 10.39 -9.86 -0.39
CA GLU A 36 11.10 -10.07 0.87
C GLU A 36 10.98 -8.86 1.82
N ILE A 37 10.52 -7.72 1.32
CA ILE A 37 10.35 -6.48 2.09
C ILE A 37 8.95 -6.44 2.71
N GLU A 38 8.88 -6.10 3.99
CA GLU A 38 7.61 -5.79 4.65
C GLU A 38 7.15 -4.37 4.32
N PHE A 39 6.20 -4.25 3.39
CA PHE A 39 5.59 -2.97 3.06
C PHE A 39 4.44 -2.63 4.00
N SER A 40 4.45 -1.40 4.50
CA SER A 40 3.32 -0.76 5.18
C SER A 40 2.81 0.37 4.31
N LEU A 41 1.48 0.50 4.17
CA LEU A 41 0.85 1.46 3.29
C LEU A 41 -0.10 2.34 4.10
N ALA A 42 0.26 3.62 4.27
CA ALA A 42 -0.57 4.63 4.88
C ALA A 42 -1.24 5.45 3.79
N THR A 43 -2.55 5.28 3.61
CA THR A 43 -3.28 5.97 2.55
C THR A 43 -4.12 7.10 3.10
N ILE A 44 -4.04 8.28 2.48
CA ILE A 44 -4.89 9.41 2.84
C ILE A 44 -6.01 9.51 1.80
N VAL A 45 -7.25 9.36 2.25
CA VAL A 45 -8.45 9.42 1.42
C VAL A 45 -9.36 10.55 1.88
N ALA A 46 -9.91 11.30 0.92
CA ALA A 46 -10.88 12.36 1.18
C ALA A 46 -12.25 11.78 1.60
N ASP A 47 -12.70 10.68 0.98
CA ASP A 47 -13.97 10.03 1.30
C ASP A 47 -13.74 8.72 2.08
N ARG A 48 -14.25 8.65 3.31
CA ARG A 48 -14.24 7.45 4.16
C ARG A 48 -14.89 6.23 3.48
N ARG A 49 -15.85 6.43 2.58
CA ARG A 49 -16.58 5.35 1.87
C ARG A 49 -15.71 4.60 0.86
N SER A 50 -14.54 5.15 0.52
CA SER A 50 -13.55 4.49 -0.34
C SER A 50 -12.75 3.42 0.41
N ARG A 51 -12.67 3.49 1.74
CA ARG A 51 -11.83 2.60 2.56
C ARG A 51 -12.17 1.14 2.32
N GLY A 52 -11.14 0.34 2.03
CA GLY A 52 -11.27 -1.10 1.77
C GLY A 52 -11.78 -1.47 0.37
N LYS A 53 -12.15 -0.50 -0.47
CA LYS A 53 -12.53 -0.72 -1.87
C LYS A 53 -11.30 -0.57 -2.77
N PHE A 54 -10.36 -1.51 -2.63
CA PHE A 54 -9.12 -1.46 -3.39
C PHE A 54 -9.37 -1.81 -4.87
N LEU A 55 -8.73 -1.06 -5.76
CA LEU A 55 -8.70 -1.36 -7.19
C LEU A 55 -7.51 -2.27 -7.57
N TYR A 56 -6.65 -2.57 -6.60
CA TYR A 56 -5.49 -3.45 -6.74
C TYR A 56 -5.54 -4.53 -5.67
N GLU A 57 -5.20 -5.75 -6.06
CA GLU A 57 -5.03 -6.86 -5.14
C GLU A 57 -3.70 -6.68 -4.38
N LEU A 58 -3.77 -6.57 -3.05
CA LEU A 58 -2.56 -6.46 -2.24
C LEU A 58 -1.91 -7.85 -2.10
N PRO A 59 -0.59 -7.99 -2.32
CA PRO A 59 0.07 -9.29 -2.17
C PRO A 59 -0.03 -9.81 -0.74
N GLU A 60 -0.15 -11.12 -0.60
CA GLU A 60 -0.42 -11.80 0.67
C GLU A 60 0.83 -12.08 1.51
N LYS A 61 2.03 -12.17 0.91
CA LYS A 61 3.27 -12.56 1.61
C LYS A 61 4.50 -11.76 1.12
N PRO A 62 5.25 -11.09 2.03
CA PRO A 62 5.03 -10.93 3.48
C PRO A 62 3.79 -10.07 3.82
N GLY A 63 3.00 -9.71 2.82
CA GLY A 63 1.75 -8.98 3.01
C GLY A 63 1.99 -7.48 3.01
N VAL A 64 1.01 -6.73 2.51
CA VAL A 64 0.99 -5.27 2.71
C VAL A 64 0.14 -4.94 3.92
N ARG A 65 0.73 -4.34 4.96
CA ARG A 65 -0.05 -3.78 6.06
C ARG A 65 -0.65 -2.44 5.64
N HIS A 66 -1.95 -2.41 5.36
CA HIS A 66 -2.64 -1.19 4.94
C HIS A 66 -3.34 -0.47 6.11
N ARG A 67 -3.13 0.84 6.23
CA ARG A 67 -3.82 1.75 7.15
C ARG A 67 -4.42 2.93 6.39
N GLY A 68 -5.76 2.99 6.36
CA GLY A 68 -6.49 4.14 5.83
C GLY A 68 -6.60 5.28 6.86
N ILE A 69 -6.20 6.48 6.45
CA ILE A 69 -6.34 7.75 7.17
C ILE A 69 -7.36 8.59 6.41
N SER A 70 -8.34 9.16 7.11
CA SER A 70 -9.37 9.99 6.50
C SER A 70 -9.11 11.45 6.83
N ALA A 71 -9.10 12.31 5.81
CA ALA A 71 -8.80 13.74 5.95
C ALA A 71 -9.97 14.60 6.47
N GLY A 72 -11.07 13.97 6.88
CA GLY A 72 -12.25 14.58 7.50
C GLY A 72 -12.96 13.56 8.37
#